data_AF-A0A1G4JPY5-F1
#
_entry.id   AF-A0A1G4JPY5-F1
#
_cell.length_a   1.000
_cell.length_b   1.000
_cell.length_c   1.000
_cell.angle_alpha   90.00
_cell.angle_beta   90.00
_cell.angle_gamma   90.00
#
_symmetry.space_group_name_H-M   'P 1'
#
loop_
_entity.id
_entity.type
_entity.pdbx_description
1 polymer ?
#
loop_
_entity_poly.entity_id
_entity_poly.type
_entity_poly.pdbx_seq_one_letter_code
_entity_poly.pdbx_strand_id
1 'polypeptide(L)'
;MVDSIVLVSLVLVVVLRVIQWVSHYKDYVIDSIWSKPGALKLRELSRKLHGLKTEQRSISAQDEYARWTKLNRQILQLETQVKDAQQQLKQMRQTGEKSLSRLRLVMLTAPLLLLRFWKGKTVVFSVPQGMFPRFVETVLSQGWAAMALAPVRYVWAPGAFKPLQIETPVCLGIWIWALTRVLDTVEFVARSLTA
;
A
#
# COMPACT_ATOMS: atom_id res chain seq x y z
N MET A 1 -24.94 -3.69 23.77
CA MET A 1 -23.51 -3.29 23.72
C MET A 1 -22.75 -3.96 22.58
N VAL A 2 -22.98 -5.25 22.30
CA VAL A 2 -22.33 -5.96 21.18
C VAL A 2 -22.70 -5.32 19.83
N ASP A 3 -23.97 -4.94 19.63
CA ASP A 3 -24.44 -4.31 18.39
C ASP A 3 -23.73 -2.98 18.08
N SER A 4 -23.48 -2.16 19.10
CA SER A 4 -22.75 -0.89 18.96
C SER A 4 -21.29 -1.12 18.55
N ILE A 5 -20.64 -2.16 19.07
CA ILE A 5 -19.25 -2.51 18.72
C ILE A 5 -19.17 -3.00 17.27
N VAL A 6 -20.14 -3.83 16.85
CA VAL A 6 -20.22 -4.31 15.46
C VAL A 6 -20.44 -3.13 14.51
N LEU A 7 -21.36 -2.22 14.80
CA LEU A 7 -21.62 -1.05 13.96
C LEU A 7 -20.40 -0.14 13.85
N VAL A 8 -19.74 0.19 14.97
CA VAL A 8 -18.51 1.00 14.97
C VAL A 8 -17.39 0.32 14.16
N SER A 9 -17.23 -1.00 14.29
CA SER A 9 -16.23 -1.75 13.51
C SER A 9 -16.52 -1.73 12.02
N LEU A 10 -17.79 -1.82 11.63
CA LEU A 10 -18.22 -1.83 10.23
C LEU A 10 -18.04 -0.45 9.60
N VAL A 11 -18.47 0.60 10.30
CA VAL A 11 -18.24 2.00 9.88
C VAL A 11 -16.75 2.27 9.73
N LEU A 12 -15.92 1.85 10.70
CA LEU A 12 -14.47 2.02 10.63
C LEU A 12 -13.88 1.33 9.39
N VAL A 13 -14.25 0.06 9.13
CA VAL A 13 -13.76 -0.69 7.97
C VAL A 13 -14.14 0.00 6.66
N VAL A 14 -15.40 0.45 6.54
CA VAL A 14 -15.89 1.18 5.36
C VAL A 14 -15.14 2.49 5.17
N VAL A 15 -15.00 3.30 6.22
CA VAL A 15 -14.27 4.59 6.18
C VAL A 15 -12.82 4.38 5.75
N LEU A 16 -12.11 3.43 6.38
CA LEU A 16 -10.74 3.11 6.01
C LEU A 16 -10.64 2.62 4.56
N ARG A 17 -11.65 1.92 4.05
CA ARG A 17 -11.69 1.48 2.65
C ARG A 17 -11.94 2.62 1.68
N VAL A 18 -12.82 3.55 2.01
CA VAL A 18 -13.03 4.77 1.21
C VAL A 18 -11.73 5.58 1.14
N ILE A 19 -11.00 5.70 2.27
CA ILE A 19 -9.68 6.36 2.28
C ILE A 19 -8.67 5.61 1.39
N GLN A 20 -8.68 4.27 1.38
CA GLN A 20 -7.86 3.48 0.46
C GLN A 20 -8.18 3.76 -1.01
N TRP A 21 -9.45 3.96 -1.35
CA TRP A 21 -9.87 4.28 -2.71
C TRP A 21 -9.38 5.67 -3.15
N VAL A 22 -9.46 6.68 -2.28
CA VAL A 22 -8.92 8.03 -2.52
C VAL A 22 -7.40 8.04 -2.74
N SER A 23 -6.68 6.99 -2.30
CA SER A 23 -5.26 6.81 -2.56
C SER A 23 -4.89 6.75 -4.06
N HIS A 24 -5.86 6.70 -4.98
CA HIS A 24 -5.64 6.87 -6.41
C HIS A 24 -5.00 8.23 -6.78
N TYR A 25 -5.25 9.27 -5.97
CA TYR A 25 -4.66 10.60 -6.18
C TYR A 25 -3.23 10.76 -5.63
N LYS A 26 -2.61 9.65 -5.19
CA LYS A 26 -1.27 9.65 -4.58
C LYS A 26 -0.22 10.28 -5.49
N ASP A 27 -0.28 10.01 -6.80
CA ASP A 27 0.75 10.51 -7.72
C ASP A 27 0.66 12.04 -7.89
N TYR A 28 -0.55 12.60 -7.91
CA TYR A 28 -0.77 14.04 -7.91
C TYR A 28 -0.24 14.70 -6.62
N VAL A 29 -0.49 14.07 -5.47
CA VAL A 29 -0.02 14.54 -4.17
C VAL A 29 1.50 14.48 -4.07
N ILE A 30 2.12 13.39 -4.53
CA ILE A 30 3.58 13.24 -4.59
C ILE A 30 4.18 14.32 -5.48
N ASP A 31 3.61 14.51 -6.66
CA ASP A 31 4.16 15.48 -7.60
C ASP A 31 4.00 16.92 -7.12
N SER A 32 2.89 17.24 -6.46
CA SER A 32 2.68 18.56 -5.87
C SER A 32 3.61 18.86 -4.68
N ILE A 33 3.84 17.89 -3.79
CA ILE A 33 4.57 18.13 -2.54
C ILE A 33 6.09 17.94 -2.72
N TRP A 34 6.51 16.86 -3.40
CA TRP A 34 7.93 16.50 -3.50
C TRP A 34 8.60 16.87 -4.82
N SER A 35 7.89 16.85 -5.95
CA SER A 35 8.53 16.94 -7.26
C SER A 35 8.55 18.33 -7.89
N LYS A 36 7.60 19.23 -7.53
CA LYS A 36 7.52 20.62 -8.03
C LYS A 36 8.85 21.40 -8.02
N PRO A 37 9.56 21.58 -6.89
CA PRO A 37 10.77 22.40 -6.87
C PRO A 37 11.91 21.80 -7.72
N GLY A 38 12.08 20.47 -7.66
CA GLY A 38 13.10 19.77 -8.46
C GLY A 38 12.79 19.81 -9.96
N ALA A 39 11.51 19.69 -10.34
CA ALA A 39 11.07 19.77 -11.72
C ALA A 39 11.27 21.17 -12.33
N LEU A 40 11.02 22.23 -11.56
CA LEU A 40 11.26 23.61 -12.00
C LEU A 40 12.76 23.86 -12.25
N LYS A 41 13.61 23.44 -11.32
CA LYS A 41 15.08 23.55 -11.46
C LYS A 41 15.59 22.78 -12.66
N LEU A 42 15.11 21.55 -12.85
CA LEU A 42 15.47 20.72 -14.01
C LEU A 42 15.05 21.38 -15.33
N ARG A 43 13.85 21.98 -15.37
CA ARG A 43 13.34 22.69 -16.55
C ARG A 43 14.21 23.91 -16.87
N GLU A 44 14.64 24.67 -15.87
CA GLU A 44 15.52 25.83 -16.06
C GLU A 44 16.88 25.42 -16.62
N LEU A 45 17.53 24.42 -16.00
CA LEU A 45 18.82 23.88 -16.46
C LEU A 45 18.73 23.31 -17.88
N SER A 46 17.65 22.57 -18.18
CA SER A 46 17.44 21.99 -19.52
C SER A 46 17.26 23.06 -20.59
N ARG A 47 16.60 24.18 -20.24
CA ARG A 47 16.44 25.34 -21.13
C ARG A 47 17.78 26.03 -21.40
N LYS A 48 18.59 26.25 -20.36
CA LYS A 48 19.94 26.82 -20.50
C LYS A 48 20.84 25.94 -21.37
N LEU A 49 20.81 24.61 -21.15
CA LEU A 49 21.55 23.63 -21.95
C LEU A 49 21.13 23.70 -23.42
N HIS A 50 19.83 23.73 -23.71
CA HIS A 50 19.34 23.87 -25.08
C HIS A 50 19.81 25.17 -25.73
N GLY A 51 19.79 26.30 -25.00
CA GLY A 51 20.31 27.57 -25.47
C GLY A 51 21.78 27.48 -25.89
N LEU A 52 22.64 26.92 -25.03
CA LEU A 52 24.06 26.73 -25.33
C LEU A 52 24.28 25.78 -26.50
N LYS A 53 23.54 24.66 -26.59
CA LYS A 53 23.66 23.75 -27.75
C LYS A 53 23.26 24.42 -29.06
N THR A 54 22.27 25.29 -29.05
CA THR A 54 21.90 26.08 -30.23
C THR A 54 23.00 27.09 -30.59
N GLU A 55 23.59 27.78 -29.61
CA GLU A 55 24.71 28.68 -29.85
C GLU A 55 25.94 27.94 -30.41
N GLN A 56 26.27 26.76 -29.87
CA GLN A 56 27.37 25.94 -30.37
C GLN A 56 27.21 25.58 -31.85
N ARG A 57 25.99 25.24 -32.27
CA ARG A 57 25.66 24.89 -33.65
C ARG A 57 25.76 26.07 -34.61
N SER A 58 25.66 27.30 -34.10
CA SER A 58 25.77 28.52 -34.90
C SER A 58 27.23 28.94 -35.17
N ILE A 59 28.21 28.29 -34.52
CA ILE A 59 29.63 28.64 -34.59
C ILE A 59 30.39 27.55 -35.36
N SER A 60 31.27 27.95 -36.27
CA SER A 60 32.20 27.04 -36.96
C SER A 60 33.31 26.58 -36.00
N ALA A 61 33.46 25.26 -35.82
CA ALA A 61 34.47 24.70 -34.92
C ALA A 61 35.91 24.92 -35.40
N GLN A 62 36.10 25.12 -36.71
CA GLN A 62 37.43 25.31 -37.31
C GLN A 62 37.88 26.77 -37.21
N ASP A 63 36.98 27.72 -37.51
CA ASP A 63 37.33 29.15 -37.55
C ASP A 63 37.33 29.77 -36.14
N GLU A 64 36.40 29.36 -35.28
CA GLU A 64 36.22 29.91 -33.93
C GLU A 64 36.55 28.89 -32.83
N TYR A 65 37.62 28.09 -33.02
CA TYR A 65 37.99 26.99 -32.11
C TYR A 65 38.07 27.40 -30.62
N ALA A 66 38.64 28.57 -30.32
CA ALA A 66 38.74 29.06 -28.94
C ALA A 66 37.37 29.33 -28.29
N ARG A 67 36.39 29.81 -29.06
CA ARG A 67 35.02 30.02 -28.58
C ARG A 67 34.28 28.70 -28.48
N TRP A 68 34.41 27.84 -29.50
CA TRP A 68 33.80 26.53 -29.54
C TRP A 68 34.21 25.65 -28.34
N THR A 69 35.51 25.62 -28.01
CA THR A 69 36.03 24.85 -26.88
C THR A 69 35.54 25.36 -25.52
N LYS A 70 35.47 26.69 -25.33
CA LYS A 70 34.89 27.28 -24.10
C LYS A 70 33.43 26.87 -23.94
N LEU A 71 32.65 26.97 -25.01
CA LEU A 71 31.23 26.65 -25.00
C LEU A 71 30.97 25.15 -24.78
N ASN A 72 31.82 24.29 -25.36
CA ASN A 72 31.78 22.85 -25.13
C ASN A 72 32.03 22.50 -23.65
N ARG A 73 32.99 23.16 -22.99
CA ARG A 73 33.23 22.97 -21.53
C ARG A 73 32.03 23.38 -20.70
N GLN A 74 31.36 24.49 -21.04
CA GLN A 74 30.13 24.92 -20.36
C GLN A 74 28.99 23.92 -20.55
N ILE A 75 28.82 23.37 -21.76
CA ILE A 75 27.82 22.33 -22.04
C ILE A 75 28.09 21.09 -21.21
N LEU A 76 29.34 20.61 -21.15
CA LEU A 76 29.71 19.45 -20.34
C LEU A 76 29.40 19.68 -18.85
N GLN A 77 29.68 20.87 -18.32
CA GLN A 77 29.34 21.24 -16.94
C GLN A 77 27.83 21.34 -16.71
N LEU A 78 27.05 21.85 -17.67
CA LEU A 78 25.60 21.90 -17.53
C LEU A 78 24.96 20.50 -17.65
N GLU A 79 25.52 19.63 -18.50
CA GLU A 79 25.05 18.26 -18.66
C GLU A 79 25.21 17.44 -17.38
N THR A 80 26.30 17.62 -16.64
CA THR A 80 26.47 16.98 -15.32
C THR A 80 25.42 17.52 -14.34
N GLN A 81 25.23 18.84 -14.26
CA GLN A 81 24.21 19.44 -13.40
C GLN A 81 22.79 18.99 -13.73
N VAL A 82 22.45 18.81 -15.01
CA VAL A 82 21.15 18.27 -15.44
C VAL A 82 20.99 16.82 -14.99
N LYS A 83 22.02 15.98 -15.18
CA LYS A 83 21.98 14.57 -14.71
C LYS A 83 21.81 14.49 -13.20
N ASP A 84 22.53 15.31 -12.44
CA ASP A 84 22.43 15.37 -10.98
C ASP A 84 21.03 15.82 -10.55
N ALA A 85 20.48 16.86 -11.18
CA ALA A 85 19.12 17.33 -10.91
C ALA A 85 18.05 16.27 -11.24
N GLN A 86 18.23 15.50 -12.32
CA GLN A 86 17.36 14.38 -12.66
C GLN A 86 17.42 13.26 -11.61
N GLN A 87 18.62 12.92 -11.13
CA GLN A 87 18.79 11.91 -10.08
C GLN A 87 18.16 12.37 -8.76
N GLN A 88 18.38 13.63 -8.37
CA GLN A 88 17.76 14.22 -7.18
C GLN A 88 16.22 14.18 -7.28
N LEU A 89 15.65 14.55 -8.42
CA LEU A 89 14.19 14.50 -8.63
C LEU A 89 13.64 13.08 -8.46
N LYS A 90 14.33 12.07 -9.01
CA LYS A 90 13.96 10.65 -8.83
C LYS A 90 14.03 10.23 -7.37
N GLN A 91 15.08 10.61 -6.64
CA GLN A 91 15.23 10.31 -5.22
C GLN A 91 14.15 10.97 -4.36
N MET A 92 13.81 12.23 -4.65
CA MET A 92 12.73 12.95 -3.96
C MET A 92 11.37 12.26 -4.17
N ARG A 93 11.06 11.84 -5.41
CA ARG A 93 9.84 11.09 -5.72
C ARG A 93 9.78 9.76 -4.99
N GLN A 94 10.87 8.99 -5.00
CA GLN A 94 10.97 7.72 -4.26
C GLN A 94 10.81 7.91 -2.75
N THR A 95 11.33 9.01 -2.20
CA THR A 95 11.19 9.33 -0.78
C THR A 95 9.73 9.67 -0.44
N GLY A 96 9.05 10.44 -1.30
CA GLY A 96 7.61 10.71 -1.18
C GLY A 96 6.77 9.44 -1.24
N GLU A 97 7.06 8.54 -2.17
CA GLU A 97 6.39 7.22 -2.27
C GLU A 97 6.59 6.37 -1.01
N LYS A 98 7.81 6.31 -0.48
CA LYS A 98 8.12 5.58 0.77
C LYS A 98 7.45 6.22 1.99
N SER A 99 7.39 7.54 2.05
CA SER A 99 6.74 8.24 3.16
C SER A 99 5.23 7.98 3.17
N LEU A 100 4.57 8.14 2.02
CA LEU A 100 3.14 7.89 1.88
C LEU A 100 2.77 6.42 2.07
N SER A 101 3.61 5.47 1.64
CA SER A 101 3.34 4.05 1.87
C SER A 101 3.43 3.69 3.35
N ARG A 102 4.40 4.25 4.09
CA ARG A 102 4.47 4.10 5.55
C ARG A 102 3.27 4.74 6.24
N LEU A 103 2.92 5.97 5.86
CA LEU A 103 1.76 6.68 6.41
C LEU A 103 0.48 5.88 6.17
N ARG A 104 0.31 5.33 4.97
CA ARG A 104 -0.82 4.46 4.61
C ARG A 104 -0.87 3.23 5.49
N LEU A 105 0.25 2.55 5.70
CA LEU A 105 0.32 1.37 6.55
C LEU A 105 -0.08 1.72 7.99
N VAL A 106 0.49 2.79 8.55
CA VAL A 106 0.19 3.23 9.92
C VAL A 106 -1.27 3.69 10.06
N MET A 107 -1.78 4.48 9.13
CA MET A 107 -3.14 5.04 9.22
C MET A 107 -4.23 4.03 8.89
N LEU A 108 -3.98 3.10 7.97
CA LEU A 108 -5.04 2.21 7.48
C LEU A 108 -4.92 0.80 8.06
N THR A 109 -3.70 0.28 8.18
CA THR A 109 -3.50 -1.09 8.66
C THR A 109 -3.44 -1.15 10.18
N ALA A 110 -2.80 -0.18 10.84
CA ALA A 110 -2.64 -0.24 12.29
C ALA A 110 -3.98 -0.19 13.06
N PRO A 111 -4.97 0.66 12.70
CA PRO A 111 -6.25 0.68 13.41
C PRO A 111 -7.04 -0.61 13.24
N LEU A 112 -6.98 -1.26 12.06
CA LEU A 112 -7.61 -2.55 11.83
C LEU A 112 -6.95 -3.66 12.66
N LEU A 113 -5.62 -3.65 12.73
CA LEU A 113 -4.88 -4.61 13.56
C LEU A 113 -5.18 -4.39 15.04
N LEU A 114 -5.22 -3.13 15.49
CA LEU A 114 -5.55 -2.78 16.87
C LEU A 114 -6.98 -3.21 17.23
N LEU A 115 -7.94 -2.95 16.34
CA LEU A 115 -9.33 -3.38 16.52
C LEU A 115 -9.45 -4.91 16.57
N ARG A 116 -8.76 -5.62 15.67
CA ARG A 116 -8.74 -7.08 15.64
C ARG A 116 -8.08 -7.66 16.89
N PHE A 117 -7.02 -7.03 17.40
CA PHE A 117 -6.37 -7.47 18.63
C PHE A 117 -7.25 -7.24 19.86
N TRP A 118 -7.89 -6.07 19.97
CA TRP A 118 -8.64 -5.69 21.16
C TRP A 118 -10.04 -6.33 21.23
N LYS A 119 -10.80 -6.32 20.14
CA LYS A 119 -12.19 -6.79 20.09
C LYS A 119 -12.40 -8.03 19.22
N GLY A 120 -11.34 -8.62 18.66
CA GLY A 120 -11.46 -9.76 17.75
C GLY A 120 -12.12 -11.00 18.36
N LYS A 121 -12.04 -11.20 19.68
CA LYS A 121 -12.65 -12.34 20.40
C LYS A 121 -14.13 -12.16 20.73
N THR A 122 -14.74 -11.04 20.34
CA THR A 122 -16.18 -10.84 20.57
C THR A 122 -16.97 -11.77 19.65
N VAL A 123 -17.88 -12.54 20.25
CA VAL A 123 -18.77 -13.45 19.52
C VAL A 123 -19.87 -12.62 18.88
N VAL A 124 -20.02 -12.73 17.56
CA VAL A 124 -21.05 -12.00 16.79
C VAL A 124 -22.20 -12.91 16.42
N PHE A 125 -21.91 -14.18 16.13
CA PHE A 125 -22.92 -15.15 15.71
C PHE A 125 -22.55 -16.53 16.26
N SER A 126 -23.51 -17.25 16.84
CA SER A 126 -23.36 -18.66 17.14
C SER A 126 -24.01 -19.52 16.05
N VAL A 127 -23.24 -20.43 15.48
CA VAL A 127 -23.78 -21.46 14.58
C VAL A 127 -24.12 -22.70 15.41
N PRO A 128 -25.30 -23.31 15.23
CA PRO A 128 -25.63 -24.57 15.87
C PRO A 128 -24.74 -25.70 15.35
N GLN A 129 -24.37 -26.63 16.24
CA GLN A 129 -23.55 -27.81 15.88
C GLN A 129 -24.25 -28.70 14.85
N GLY A 130 -23.48 -29.30 13.94
CA GLY A 130 -23.95 -30.26 12.94
C GLY A 130 -24.33 -29.64 11.59
N MET A 131 -24.25 -28.30 11.45
CA MET A 131 -24.48 -27.62 10.18
C MET A 131 -23.34 -27.83 9.17
N PHE A 132 -22.11 -28.04 9.65
CA PHE A 132 -20.92 -28.16 8.80
C PHE A 132 -20.12 -29.44 9.10
N PRO A 133 -19.30 -29.92 8.15
CA PRO A 133 -18.36 -31.00 8.43
C PRO A 133 -17.43 -30.66 9.59
N ARG A 134 -17.08 -31.65 10.43
CA ARG A 134 -16.28 -31.47 11.66
C ARG A 134 -15.00 -30.66 11.49
N PHE A 135 -14.36 -30.77 10.31
CA PHE A 135 -13.18 -29.98 9.95
C PHE A 135 -13.48 -28.47 9.98
N VAL A 136 -14.57 -28.06 9.34
CA VAL A 136 -14.99 -26.66 9.24
C VAL A 136 -15.42 -26.13 10.61
N GLU A 137 -16.15 -26.94 11.40
CA GLU A 137 -16.55 -26.58 12.76
C GLU A 137 -15.34 -26.34 13.69
N THR A 138 -14.29 -27.14 13.54
CA THR A 138 -13.05 -26.99 14.31
C THR A 138 -12.32 -25.69 13.93
N VAL A 139 -12.24 -25.38 12.63
CA VAL A 139 -11.63 -24.13 12.15
C VAL A 139 -12.45 -22.91 12.57
N LEU A 140 -13.78 -22.99 12.55
CA LEU A 140 -14.65 -21.89 12.97
C LEU A 140 -14.60 -21.63 14.48
N SER A 141 -14.56 -22.68 15.29
CA SER A 141 -14.55 -22.57 16.76
C SER A 141 -13.16 -22.23 17.33
N GLN A 142 -12.09 -22.83 16.81
CA GLN A 142 -10.74 -22.75 17.38
C GLN A 142 -9.72 -22.05 16.46
N GLY A 143 -10.11 -21.71 15.23
CA GLY A 143 -9.23 -21.09 14.24
C GLY A 143 -8.27 -22.06 13.57
N TRP A 144 -7.52 -21.55 12.58
CA TRP A 144 -6.52 -22.32 11.82
C TRP A 144 -5.38 -22.88 12.67
N ALA A 145 -5.07 -22.24 13.80
CA ALA A 145 -4.01 -22.69 14.71
C ALA A 145 -4.34 -24.06 15.33
N ALA A 146 -5.61 -24.32 15.65
CA ALA A 146 -6.03 -25.61 16.17
C ALA A 146 -5.92 -26.73 15.14
N MET A 147 -6.11 -26.40 13.85
CA MET A 147 -5.89 -27.34 12.74
C MET A 147 -4.40 -27.67 12.58
N ALA A 148 -3.53 -26.66 12.60
CA ALA A 148 -2.08 -26.86 12.49
C ALA A 148 -1.51 -27.68 13.65
N LEU A 149 -2.09 -27.55 14.84
CA LEU A 149 -1.72 -28.31 16.04
C LEU A 149 -2.45 -29.66 16.14
N ALA A 150 -3.39 -29.98 15.25
CA ALA A 150 -4.12 -31.24 15.25
C ALA A 150 -3.21 -32.48 15.25
N PRO A 151 -2.15 -32.60 14.41
CA PRO A 151 -1.26 -33.76 14.45
C PRO A 151 -0.47 -33.85 15.76
N VAL A 152 -0.02 -32.72 16.31
CA VAL A 152 0.68 -32.69 17.61
C VAL A 152 -0.25 -33.15 18.73
N ARG A 153 -1.50 -32.67 18.73
CA ARG A 153 -2.53 -33.08 19.69
C ARG A 153 -2.87 -34.57 19.57
N TYR A 154 -2.90 -35.11 18.36
CA TYR A 154 -3.16 -36.53 18.12
C TYR A 154 -2.07 -37.42 18.73
N VAL A 155 -0.80 -37.02 18.65
CA VAL A 155 0.33 -37.78 19.21
C VAL A 155 0.40 -37.65 20.74
N TRP A 156 0.13 -36.46 21.29
CA TRP A 156 0.29 -36.17 22.73
C TRP A 156 -0.93 -36.52 23.58
N ALA A 157 -2.14 -36.51 22.99
CA ALA A 157 -3.38 -36.83 23.68
C ALA A 157 -4.30 -37.63 22.73
N PRO A 158 -4.05 -38.95 22.57
CA PRO A 158 -4.90 -39.82 21.77
C PRO A 158 -6.27 -39.97 22.44
N GLY A 159 -7.25 -39.24 21.94
CA GLY A 159 -8.62 -39.25 22.45
C GLY A 159 -9.60 -38.67 21.43
N ALA A 160 -10.89 -39.01 21.57
CA ALA A 160 -11.93 -38.48 20.70
C ALA A 160 -11.94 -36.95 20.75
N PHE A 161 -12.03 -36.30 19.59
CA PHE A 161 -12.27 -34.85 19.47
C PHE A 161 -13.56 -34.51 20.21
N LYS A 162 -13.46 -34.08 21.47
CA LYS A 162 -14.60 -33.55 22.21
C LYS A 162 -14.91 -32.16 21.64
N PRO A 163 -16.11 -31.92 21.09
CA PRO A 163 -16.51 -30.56 20.73
C PRO A 163 -16.52 -29.74 22.02
N LEU A 164 -15.68 -28.70 22.07
CA LEU A 164 -15.46 -27.95 23.31
C LEU A 164 -16.63 -27.03 23.70
N GLN A 165 -17.60 -26.77 22.81
CA GLN A 165 -18.67 -25.81 23.04
C GLN A 165 -19.93 -26.17 22.24
N ILE A 166 -21.11 -26.16 22.87
CA ILE A 166 -22.46 -26.50 22.31
C ILE A 166 -22.84 -25.60 21.12
N GLU A 167 -22.22 -24.44 21.02
CA GLU A 167 -22.37 -23.50 19.92
C GLU A 167 -20.98 -23.14 19.41
N THR A 168 -20.79 -23.04 18.09
CA THR A 168 -19.52 -22.56 17.54
C THR A 168 -19.59 -21.04 17.37
N PRO A 169 -18.90 -20.25 18.22
CA PRO A 169 -18.94 -18.80 18.13
C PRO A 169 -18.10 -18.29 16.96
N VAL A 170 -18.72 -17.56 16.05
CA VAL A 170 -18.03 -16.82 15.00
C VAL A 170 -17.58 -15.48 15.57
N CYS A 171 -16.26 -15.32 15.63
CA CYS A 171 -15.59 -14.14 16.14
C CYS A 171 -15.69 -12.94 15.17
N LEU A 172 -15.82 -11.73 15.72
CA LEU A 172 -15.80 -10.46 14.98
C LEU A 172 -14.57 -10.31 14.07
N GLY A 173 -13.42 -10.85 14.49
CA GLY A 173 -12.21 -10.83 13.66
C GLY A 173 -12.34 -11.59 12.32
N ILE A 174 -13.13 -12.67 12.28
CA ILE A 174 -13.39 -13.44 11.06
C ILE A 174 -14.30 -12.64 10.12
N TRP A 175 -15.31 -11.96 10.67
CA TRP A 175 -16.21 -11.08 9.92
C TRP A 175 -15.50 -9.89 9.30
N ILE A 176 -14.66 -9.19 10.06
CA ILE A 176 -13.85 -8.09 9.51
C ILE A 176 -12.97 -8.60 8.38
N TRP A 177 -12.32 -9.76 8.56
CA TRP A 177 -11.48 -10.34 7.51
C TRP A 177 -12.28 -10.69 6.25
N ALA A 178 -13.42 -11.36 6.40
CA ALA A 178 -14.29 -11.70 5.28
C ALA A 178 -14.80 -10.46 4.56
N LEU A 179 -15.26 -9.44 5.29
CA LEU A 179 -15.71 -8.16 4.74
C LEU A 179 -14.60 -7.47 3.94
N THR A 180 -13.38 -7.43 4.48
CA THR A 180 -12.24 -6.84 3.76
C THR A 180 -11.95 -7.59 2.45
N ARG A 181 -12.08 -8.92 2.43
CA ARG A 181 -11.90 -9.74 1.22
C ARG A 181 -12.97 -9.47 0.17
N VAL A 182 -14.23 -9.35 0.57
CA VAL A 182 -15.31 -9.01 -0.36
C VAL A 182 -15.08 -7.64 -0.98
N LEU A 183 -14.71 -6.64 -0.16
CA LEU A 183 -14.39 -5.31 -0.65
C LEU A 183 -13.19 -5.31 -1.61
N ASP A 184 -12.16 -6.12 -1.34
CA ASP A 184 -11.03 -6.33 -2.27
C ASP A 184 -11.50 -6.86 -3.63
N THR A 185 -12.38 -7.87 -3.63
CA THR A 185 -12.91 -8.47 -4.86
C THR A 185 -13.80 -7.50 -5.61
N VAL A 186 -14.68 -6.77 -4.92
CA VAL A 186 -15.55 -5.75 -5.54
C VAL A 186 -14.70 -4.65 -6.18
N GLU A 187 -13.67 -4.16 -5.49
CA GLU A 187 -12.75 -3.17 -6.03
C GLU A 187 -12.00 -3.70 -7.27
N PHE A 188 -11.54 -4.95 -7.24
CA PHE A 188 -10.90 -5.59 -8.37
C PHE A 188 -11.83 -5.68 -9.59
N VAL A 189 -13.07 -6.14 -9.38
CA VAL A 189 -14.07 -6.25 -10.45
C VAL A 189 -14.43 -4.88 -11.00
N ALA A 190 -14.72 -3.90 -10.13
CA ALA A 190 -15.02 -2.53 -10.56
C ALA A 190 -13.89 -1.96 -11.43
N ARG A 191 -12.62 -2.20 -11.06
CA ARG A 191 -11.45 -1.79 -11.84
C ARG A 191 -11.38 -2.49 -13.20
N SER A 192 -11.63 -3.80 -13.25
CA SER A 192 -11.63 -4.56 -14.50
C SER A 192 -12.71 -4.13 -15.50
N LEU A 193 -13.77 -3.47 -15.02
CA LEU A 193 -14.85 -2.94 -15.86
C LEU A 193 -14.58 -1.50 -16.34
N THR A 194 -13.76 -0.74 -15.62
CA THR A 194 -13.40 0.64 -15.97
C THR A 194 -12.10 0.77 -16.76
N ALA A 195 -11.29 -0.30 -16.82
CA ALA A 195 -10.05 -0.39 -17.59
C ALA A 195 -10.32 -0.96 -18.98
#